data_AF-A0A8J4BRM6-F1
#
_entry.id   AF-A0A8J4BRM6-F1
#
_cell.length_a   1.000
_cell.length_b   1.000
_cell.length_c   1.000
_cell.angle_alpha   90.00
_cell.angle_beta   90.00
_cell.angle_gamma   90.00
#
_symmetry.space_group_name_H-M   'P 1'
#
loop_
_entity.id
_entity.type
_entity.pdbx_description
1 polymer ?
#
loop_
_entity_poly.entity_id
_entity_poly.type
_entity_poly.pdbx_seq_one_letter_code
_entity_poly.pdbx_strand_id
1 'polypeptide(L)'
;MHVNTVCPSAFGRFQEAWVNFICLQQPSYGLAFQCVCPEDDQYKDIIVDGIELSLQRQRSQLWSTWGPGVDEIPRPGSLHKDRMFIVNRQERHLLRRLFGKDVGNTHAGLSHDEYGGLVARYTVHSSLSPYLAADLNGDGRFLACVRPHVRSFILELISESPVCAVLPHVIHRDLEQVLSNPSMMLPAPVIKDFEVKAPLLGKFIVGEALAMVLPTPANRLLVHALAVAKKCFIPANISEYKCSAQTRVNRPGEPLGEMRSPISAGSMEETVQTGTYFPNRPVVRSIGRYMADSWSQGCRSCTKHPYDTRNLTPGLLVVHCLNCWACLGFHMMPHHESPRTLFDILYTRWAVAPRFVVYDNSCNSQIFFLNREPEWVRDCQFFIDKMHFKGHVGCCQSYNIEQYPTFSQFNSQLAEQRNSRLALLKKQCAYVVVVHSSTI
;
A
#
# COMPACT_ATOMS: atom_id res chain seq x y z
N MET A 1 56.13 -1.93 29.73
CA MET A 1 54.89 -1.71 28.94
C MET A 1 54.10 -3.00 28.95
N HIS A 2 53.11 -3.13 29.83
CA HIS A 2 52.18 -4.26 29.81
C HIS A 2 51.04 -3.95 28.86
N VAL A 3 50.99 -4.67 27.74
CA VAL A 3 49.85 -4.66 26.84
C VAL A 3 48.76 -5.49 27.54
N ASN A 4 47.76 -4.81 28.09
CA ASN A 4 46.55 -5.44 28.59
C ASN A 4 45.79 -6.00 27.38
N THR A 5 45.99 -7.28 27.07
CA THR A 5 45.10 -8.04 26.20
C THR A 5 43.78 -8.19 26.92
N VAL A 6 42.81 -7.34 26.60
CA VAL A 6 41.43 -7.46 27.07
C VAL A 6 40.90 -8.79 26.56
N CYS A 7 40.66 -9.72 27.48
CA CYS A 7 40.06 -11.00 27.17
C CYS A 7 38.66 -10.74 26.57
N PRO A 8 38.33 -11.23 25.37
CA PRO A 8 37.01 -11.02 24.78
C PRO A 8 35.96 -11.53 25.78
N SER A 9 34.95 -10.70 26.04
CA SER A 9 33.84 -11.10 26.91
C SER A 9 33.24 -12.43 26.43
N ALA A 10 32.68 -13.23 27.33
CA ALA A 10 32.00 -14.48 26.97
C ALA A 10 30.96 -14.27 25.85
N PHE A 11 30.39 -13.07 25.81
CA PHE A 11 29.50 -12.60 24.77
C PHE A 11 30.17 -12.43 23.40
N GLY A 12 31.36 -11.82 23.35
CA GLY A 12 32.14 -11.69 22.11
C GLY A 12 32.54 -13.04 21.53
N ARG A 13 32.96 -13.99 22.38
CA ARG A 13 33.29 -15.37 21.95
C ARG A 13 32.08 -16.11 21.38
N PHE A 14 30.89 -15.88 21.94
CA PHE A 14 29.65 -16.46 21.42
C PHE A 14 29.27 -15.86 20.06
N GLN A 15 29.37 -14.53 19.90
CA GLN A 15 29.10 -13.89 18.61
C GLN A 15 30.06 -14.38 17.53
N GLU A 16 31.35 -14.48 17.84
CA GLU A 16 32.35 -15.02 16.94
C GLU A 16 32.08 -16.49 16.58
N ALA A 17 31.77 -17.34 17.57
CA ALA A 17 31.40 -18.74 17.34
C ALA A 17 30.12 -18.88 16.51
N TRP A 18 29.14 -17.98 16.69
CA TRP A 18 27.90 -17.95 15.91
C TRP A 18 28.13 -17.52 14.46
N VAL A 19 28.92 -16.46 14.24
CA VAL A 19 29.33 -16.02 12.89
C VAL A 19 30.11 -17.15 12.21
N ASN A 20 31.07 -17.77 12.91
CA ASN A 20 31.82 -18.91 12.39
C ASN A 20 30.90 -20.09 12.06
N PHE A 21 29.93 -20.43 12.92
CA PHE A 21 28.94 -21.47 12.64
C PHE A 21 28.13 -21.17 11.37
N ILE A 22 27.66 -19.92 11.20
CA ILE A 22 26.96 -19.49 9.98
C ILE A 22 27.87 -19.57 8.75
N CYS A 23 29.11 -19.09 8.85
CA CYS A 23 30.10 -19.19 7.77
C CYS A 23 30.38 -20.66 7.39
N LEU A 24 30.40 -21.57 8.38
CA LEU A 24 30.57 -23.00 8.18
C LEU A 24 29.37 -23.67 7.52
N GLN A 25 28.16 -23.12 7.65
CA GLN A 25 27.00 -23.61 6.90
C GLN A 25 27.13 -23.37 5.39
N GLN A 26 28.09 -22.53 4.95
CA GLN A 26 28.29 -22.09 3.57
C GLN A 26 26.97 -21.86 2.81
N PRO A 27 26.00 -21.13 3.39
CA PRO A 27 24.75 -20.93 2.70
C PRO A 27 25.06 -20.13 1.43
N SER A 28 24.63 -20.63 0.29
CA SER A 28 24.80 -19.91 -0.98
C SER A 28 23.88 -18.70 -0.97
N TYR A 29 24.37 -17.59 -0.41
CA TYR A 29 23.62 -16.35 -0.25
C TYR A 29 23.17 -15.76 -1.59
N GLY A 30 23.91 -16.01 -2.68
CA GLY A 30 23.47 -15.64 -4.02
C GLY A 30 22.22 -16.39 -4.46
N LEU A 31 22.21 -17.71 -4.26
CA LEU A 31 21.09 -18.60 -4.65
C LEU A 31 19.89 -18.48 -3.70
N ALA A 32 20.13 -18.32 -2.39
CA ALA A 32 19.07 -18.26 -1.38
C ALA A 32 18.15 -17.04 -1.56
N PHE A 33 18.66 -15.98 -2.20
CA PHE A 33 17.94 -14.74 -2.47
C PHE A 33 17.59 -14.52 -3.96
N GLN A 34 17.75 -15.57 -4.77
CA GLN A 34 17.49 -15.50 -6.20
C GLN A 34 16.04 -15.88 -6.50
N CYS A 35 15.36 -15.03 -7.26
CA CYS A 35 14.06 -15.38 -7.81
C CYS A 35 14.28 -16.38 -8.96
N VAL A 36 13.60 -17.53 -8.91
CA VAL A 36 13.69 -18.58 -9.94
C VAL A 36 12.53 -18.53 -10.95
N CYS A 37 11.76 -17.44 -10.95
CA CYS A 37 10.69 -17.24 -11.93
C CYS A 37 11.28 -16.99 -13.33
N PRO A 38 10.48 -17.18 -14.40
CA PRO A 38 10.85 -16.72 -15.73
C PRO A 38 11.27 -15.26 -15.70
N GLU A 39 12.27 -14.86 -16.50
CA GLU A 39 12.87 -13.52 -16.49
C GLU A 39 11.80 -12.41 -16.55
N ASP A 40 10.79 -12.59 -17.39
CA ASP A 40 9.66 -11.68 -17.54
C ASP A 40 8.76 -11.57 -16.29
N ASP A 41 8.81 -12.48 -15.34
CA ASP A 41 8.00 -12.46 -14.11
C ASP A 41 8.83 -12.27 -12.85
N GLN A 42 10.17 -12.25 -12.95
CA GLN A 42 11.02 -12.13 -11.78
C GLN A 42 10.73 -10.83 -11.01
N TYR A 43 10.50 -10.99 -9.71
CA TYR A 43 10.31 -9.88 -8.76
C TYR A 43 9.11 -8.95 -9.05
N LYS A 44 8.20 -9.33 -9.96
CA LYS A 44 7.01 -8.52 -10.30
C LYS A 44 5.87 -8.69 -9.30
N ASP A 45 5.75 -9.87 -8.69
CA ASP A 45 4.71 -10.14 -7.70
C ASP A 45 5.37 -10.44 -6.37
N ILE A 46 5.09 -9.59 -5.38
CA ILE A 46 5.75 -9.67 -4.08
C ILE A 46 4.74 -9.75 -2.93
N ILE A 47 5.15 -10.40 -1.87
CA ILE A 47 4.51 -10.33 -0.55
C ILE A 47 5.53 -9.83 0.46
N VAL A 48 5.09 -8.88 1.28
CA VAL A 48 5.93 -8.20 2.24
C VAL A 48 5.20 -8.20 3.58
N ASP A 49 5.95 -8.44 4.65
CA ASP A 49 5.44 -8.37 6.01
C ASP A 49 6.58 -8.09 6.97
N GLY A 50 6.29 -7.36 8.03
CA GLY A 50 7.25 -7.07 9.08
C GLY A 50 7.17 -8.09 10.19
N ILE A 51 8.32 -8.36 10.80
CA ILE A 51 8.40 -9.10 12.04
C ILE A 51 9.23 -8.34 13.05
N GLU A 52 8.66 -8.08 14.21
CA GLU A 52 9.40 -7.56 15.35
C GLU A 52 10.43 -8.59 15.84
N LEU A 53 11.66 -8.20 16.10
CA LEU A 53 12.69 -9.11 16.63
C LEU A 53 13.12 -8.75 18.07
N SER A 54 12.37 -7.89 18.75
CA SER A 54 12.68 -7.42 20.11
C SER A 54 14.12 -6.90 20.25
N LEU A 55 14.66 -6.33 19.16
CA LEU A 55 16.00 -5.74 19.14
C LEU A 55 16.04 -4.48 20.03
N GLN A 56 17.18 -4.19 20.62
CA GLN A 56 17.35 -2.96 21.38
C GLN A 56 17.65 -1.81 20.42
N ARG A 57 16.66 -0.94 20.18
CA ARG A 57 16.79 0.20 19.25
C ARG A 57 17.98 1.10 19.55
N GLN A 58 18.32 1.31 20.82
CA GLN A 58 19.50 2.11 21.22
C GLN A 58 20.84 1.51 20.76
N ARG A 59 20.84 0.22 20.37
CA ARG A 59 22.01 -0.52 19.91
C ARG A 59 22.08 -0.68 18.39
N SER A 60 21.04 -0.29 17.65
CA SER A 60 21.07 -0.30 16.18
C SER A 60 21.54 1.06 15.67
N GLN A 61 22.85 1.19 15.37
CA GLN A 61 23.41 2.38 14.70
C GLN A 61 23.22 2.30 13.19
N LEU A 62 21.98 2.09 12.73
CA LEU A 62 21.69 2.02 11.30
C LEU A 62 21.62 3.41 10.68
N TRP A 63 22.15 3.53 9.47
CA TRP A 63 22.07 4.75 8.68
C TRP A 63 21.01 4.64 7.59
N SER A 64 20.40 5.79 7.27
CA SER A 64 19.59 5.94 6.06
C SER A 64 20.50 6.43 4.94
N THR A 65 20.81 5.56 3.98
CA THR A 65 21.67 5.87 2.83
C THR A 65 20.92 6.45 1.64
N TRP A 66 19.59 6.53 1.72
CA TRP A 66 18.73 6.87 0.59
C TRP A 66 18.17 8.29 0.66
N GLY A 67 18.65 9.10 1.62
CA GLY A 67 18.15 10.45 1.85
C GLY A 67 18.32 11.37 0.64
N PRO A 68 17.42 12.37 0.49
CA PRO A 68 17.51 13.30 -0.62
C PRO A 68 18.76 14.18 -0.53
N GLY A 69 19.19 14.69 -1.69
CA GLY A 69 20.21 15.72 -1.74
C GLY A 69 19.80 16.97 -0.94
N VAL A 70 20.76 17.65 -0.32
CA VAL A 70 20.52 18.80 0.57
C VAL A 70 19.77 19.95 -0.13
N ASP A 71 19.94 20.08 -1.45
CA ASP A 71 19.39 21.17 -2.27
C ASP A 71 18.26 20.74 -3.24
N GLU A 72 17.71 19.54 -3.09
CA GLU A 72 16.69 19.04 -4.01
C GLU A 72 15.34 19.75 -3.79
N ILE A 73 14.73 20.20 -4.90
CA ILE A 73 13.39 20.80 -4.88
C ILE A 73 12.36 19.71 -4.58
N PRO A 74 11.47 19.89 -3.57
CA PRO A 74 10.46 18.88 -3.26
C PRO A 74 9.52 18.59 -4.44
N ARG A 75 9.39 17.30 -4.78
CA ARG A 75 8.55 16.80 -5.87
C ARG A 75 7.09 16.69 -5.43
N PRO A 76 6.12 17.11 -6.26
CA PRO A 76 4.72 16.88 -5.98
C PRO A 76 4.33 15.43 -6.28
N GLY A 77 3.36 14.90 -5.54
CA GLY A 77 2.63 13.69 -5.92
C GLY A 77 1.19 14.05 -6.29
N SER A 78 0.29 13.07 -6.31
CA SER A 78 -1.14 13.37 -6.48
C SER A 78 -1.76 13.86 -5.16
N LEU A 79 -2.86 14.62 -5.25
CA LEU A 79 -3.59 15.12 -4.09
C LEU A 79 -4.82 14.26 -3.80
N HIS A 80 -5.17 14.15 -2.52
CA HIS A 80 -6.31 13.38 -2.05
C HIS A 80 -7.61 13.80 -2.74
N LYS A 81 -7.85 15.10 -2.87
CA LYS A 81 -9.03 15.64 -3.56
C LYS A 81 -9.17 15.14 -5.02
N ASP A 82 -8.07 14.85 -5.69
CA ASP A 82 -8.07 14.45 -7.10
C ASP A 82 -8.28 12.95 -7.29
N ARG A 83 -8.13 12.17 -6.20
CA ARG A 83 -8.25 10.71 -6.19
C ARG A 83 -9.58 10.20 -5.66
N MET A 84 -10.39 11.10 -5.11
CA MET A 84 -11.61 10.78 -4.39
C MET A 84 -12.80 11.01 -5.29
N PHE A 85 -13.69 10.02 -5.37
CA PHE A 85 -14.91 10.18 -6.15
C PHE A 85 -15.80 11.28 -5.57
N ILE A 86 -15.95 11.32 -4.24
CA ILE A 86 -16.66 12.36 -3.49
C ILE A 86 -15.71 12.95 -2.46
N VAL A 87 -15.29 14.20 -2.65
CA VAL A 87 -14.27 14.87 -1.81
C VAL A 87 -14.85 15.28 -0.44
N ASN A 88 -16.13 15.67 -0.38
CA ASN A 88 -16.77 16.10 0.85
C ASN A 88 -17.03 14.91 1.80
N ARG A 89 -16.45 14.97 3.00
CA ARG A 89 -16.56 13.90 4.01
C ARG A 89 -17.98 13.70 4.54
N GLN A 90 -18.73 14.79 4.76
CA GLN A 90 -20.11 14.72 5.24
C GLN A 90 -21.00 14.07 4.17
N GLU A 91 -20.81 14.41 2.90
CA GLU A 91 -21.55 13.78 1.80
C GLU A 91 -21.24 12.28 1.69
N ARG A 92 -19.97 11.88 1.78
CA ARG A 92 -19.60 10.45 1.84
C ARG A 92 -20.31 9.74 2.98
N HIS A 93 -20.40 10.37 4.16
CA HIS A 93 -21.09 9.79 5.31
C HIS A 93 -22.59 9.61 5.06
N LEU A 94 -23.27 10.61 4.48
CA LEU A 94 -24.68 10.50 4.11
C LEU A 94 -24.90 9.41 3.05
N LEU A 95 -24.08 9.39 2.00
CA LEU A 95 -24.15 8.37 0.96
C LEU A 95 -23.90 6.96 1.52
N ARG A 96 -22.93 6.79 2.42
CA ARG A 96 -22.70 5.50 3.10
C ARG A 96 -23.90 5.06 3.93
N ARG A 97 -24.61 5.97 4.60
CA ARG A 97 -25.85 5.66 5.34
C ARG A 97 -27.01 5.33 4.41
N LEU A 98 -27.10 5.99 3.27
CA LEU A 98 -28.14 5.76 2.26
C LEU A 98 -27.96 4.40 1.55
N PHE A 99 -26.73 4.08 1.13
CA PHE A 99 -26.40 2.85 0.42
C PHE A 99 -26.05 1.68 1.35
N GLY A 100 -25.73 1.95 2.62
CA GLY A 100 -25.35 0.94 3.60
C GLY A 100 -26.50 0.01 3.97
N LYS A 101 -26.16 -1.25 4.23
CA LYS A 101 -27.01 -2.16 4.99
C LYS A 101 -26.40 -2.29 6.37
N ASP A 102 -27.01 -1.68 7.37
CA ASP A 102 -26.84 -2.17 8.74
C ASP A 102 -28.22 -2.60 9.23
N VAL A 103 -28.49 -3.89 9.09
CA VAL A 103 -29.58 -4.52 9.85
C VAL A 103 -29.11 -4.54 11.31
N GLY A 104 -29.59 -3.58 12.10
CA GLY A 104 -29.28 -3.47 13.54
C GLY A 104 -28.54 -2.22 14.00
N ASN A 105 -28.12 -1.32 13.11
CA ASN A 105 -27.55 -0.02 13.50
C ASN A 105 -28.63 1.06 13.43
N THR A 106 -28.86 1.75 14.54
CA THR A 106 -29.91 2.78 14.73
C THR A 106 -29.74 4.02 13.82
N HIS A 107 -28.70 4.05 12.99
CA HIS A 107 -28.36 5.15 12.08
C HIS A 107 -28.41 4.81 10.58
N ALA A 108 -28.90 3.61 10.21
CA ALA A 108 -29.09 3.25 8.81
C ALA A 108 -30.16 4.15 8.13
N GLY A 109 -29.90 4.57 6.90
CA GLY A 109 -30.80 5.44 6.14
C GLY A 109 -30.76 6.92 6.55
N LEU A 110 -31.42 7.75 5.74
CA LEU A 110 -31.44 9.21 5.88
C LEU A 110 -32.79 9.73 6.37
N SER A 111 -32.80 10.82 7.14
CA SER A 111 -34.02 11.56 7.40
C SER A 111 -34.55 12.23 6.12
N HIS A 112 -35.77 12.76 6.16
CA HIS A 112 -36.36 13.51 5.05
C HIS A 112 -35.48 14.71 4.63
N ASP A 113 -35.03 15.51 5.60
CA ASP A 113 -34.18 16.68 5.32
C ASP A 113 -32.80 16.28 4.78
N GLU A 114 -32.19 15.24 5.34
CA GLU A 114 -30.92 14.71 4.88
C GLU A 114 -31.02 14.19 3.45
N TYR A 115 -32.07 13.44 3.14
CA TYR A 115 -32.31 12.89 1.80
C TYR A 115 -32.65 13.98 0.79
N GLY A 116 -33.58 14.88 1.11
CA GLY A 116 -33.95 16.00 0.25
C GLY A 116 -32.75 16.91 -0.05
N GLY A 117 -31.95 17.23 0.96
CA GLY A 117 -30.71 18.00 0.78
C GLY A 117 -29.65 17.27 -0.04
N LEU A 118 -29.53 15.94 0.12
CA LEU A 118 -28.62 15.13 -0.69
C LEU A 118 -29.08 15.07 -2.15
N VAL A 119 -30.35 14.78 -2.41
CA VAL A 119 -30.90 14.74 -3.77
C VAL A 119 -30.74 16.09 -4.45
N ALA A 120 -31.13 17.20 -3.79
CA ALA A 120 -31.01 18.54 -4.35
C ALA A 120 -29.59 18.89 -4.81
N ARG A 121 -28.56 18.46 -4.06
CA ARG A 121 -27.14 18.64 -4.44
C ARG A 121 -26.75 17.84 -5.70
N TYR A 122 -27.38 16.69 -5.93
CA TYR A 122 -26.97 15.74 -6.98
C TYR A 122 -27.87 15.79 -8.22
N THR A 123 -29.07 16.38 -8.14
CA THR A 123 -30.02 16.53 -9.28
C THR A 123 -29.43 17.33 -10.43
N VAL A 124 -28.55 18.28 -10.15
CA VAL A 124 -28.14 19.27 -11.15
C VAL A 124 -27.02 18.73 -12.05
N HIS A 125 -25.98 18.06 -11.52
CA HIS A 125 -24.86 17.57 -12.35
C HIS A 125 -24.07 16.37 -11.79
N SER A 126 -24.71 15.37 -11.18
CA SER A 126 -23.96 14.19 -10.69
C SER A 126 -24.26 12.90 -11.44
N SER A 127 -23.21 12.16 -11.79
CA SER A 127 -23.29 10.81 -12.34
C SER A 127 -23.90 9.79 -11.36
N LEU A 128 -24.03 10.13 -10.07
CA LEU A 128 -24.70 9.32 -9.06
C LEU A 128 -26.22 9.53 -8.99
N SER A 129 -26.75 10.62 -9.53
CA SER A 129 -28.17 10.98 -9.41
C SER A 129 -29.14 9.84 -9.74
N PRO A 130 -28.95 9.06 -10.83
CA PRO A 130 -29.84 7.94 -11.17
C PRO A 130 -29.90 6.83 -10.11
N TYR A 131 -28.91 6.78 -9.21
CA TYR A 131 -28.76 5.74 -8.20
C TYR A 131 -29.20 6.19 -6.80
N LEU A 132 -29.66 7.44 -6.65
CA LEU A 132 -30.14 7.98 -5.37
C LEU A 132 -31.61 7.68 -5.09
N ALA A 133 -32.31 7.00 -5.99
CA ALA A 133 -33.69 6.54 -5.74
C ALA A 133 -33.73 5.70 -4.46
N ALA A 134 -34.63 6.06 -3.55
CA ALA A 134 -34.69 5.49 -2.21
C ALA A 134 -36.13 5.34 -1.73
N ASP A 135 -36.36 4.29 -0.95
CA ASP A 135 -37.65 4.02 -0.31
C ASP A 135 -37.54 4.26 1.20
N LEU A 136 -38.67 4.59 1.82
CA LEU A 136 -38.76 4.66 3.28
C LEU A 136 -38.72 3.25 3.87
N ASN A 137 -37.87 3.04 4.86
CA ASN A 137 -37.86 1.83 5.68
C ASN A 137 -38.95 1.90 6.77
N GLY A 138 -39.09 0.83 7.56
CA GLY A 138 -40.07 0.77 8.66
C GLY A 138 -39.86 1.83 9.75
N ASP A 139 -38.69 2.45 9.82
CA ASP A 139 -38.35 3.53 10.77
C ASP A 139 -38.55 4.93 10.17
N GLY A 140 -39.13 5.05 8.97
CA GLY A 140 -39.36 6.32 8.28
C GLY A 140 -38.08 6.99 7.73
N ARG A 141 -37.03 6.21 7.46
CA ARG A 141 -35.75 6.67 6.91
C ARG A 141 -35.53 6.16 5.48
N PHE A 142 -34.93 6.98 4.63
CA PHE A 142 -34.66 6.64 3.24
C PHE A 142 -33.46 5.70 3.10
N LEU A 143 -33.64 4.60 2.35
CA LEU A 143 -32.59 3.67 1.96
C LEU A 143 -32.57 3.51 0.43
N ALA A 144 -31.37 3.47 -0.16
CA ALA A 144 -31.24 3.33 -1.61
C ALA A 144 -31.85 2.03 -2.13
N CYS A 145 -32.79 2.17 -3.07
CA CYS A 145 -33.46 1.09 -3.78
C CYS A 145 -32.65 0.72 -5.03
N VAL A 146 -31.47 0.14 -4.80
CA VAL A 146 -30.56 -0.29 -5.87
C VAL A 146 -30.20 -1.77 -5.74
N ARG A 147 -29.85 -2.37 -6.87
CA ARG A 147 -29.41 -3.77 -6.95
C ARG A 147 -28.14 -3.98 -6.10
N PRO A 148 -27.92 -5.18 -5.52
CA PRO A 148 -26.77 -5.42 -4.64
C PRO A 148 -25.40 -5.10 -5.24
N HIS A 149 -25.16 -5.44 -6.52
CA HIS A 149 -23.90 -5.15 -7.20
C HIS A 149 -23.67 -3.64 -7.40
N VAL A 150 -24.72 -2.88 -7.72
CA VAL A 150 -24.67 -1.41 -7.80
C VAL A 150 -24.34 -0.82 -6.43
N ARG A 151 -25.04 -1.28 -5.39
CA ARG A 151 -24.80 -0.86 -4.01
C ARG A 151 -23.35 -1.06 -3.61
N SER A 152 -22.83 -2.28 -3.79
CA SER A 152 -21.44 -2.62 -3.46
C SER A 152 -20.48 -1.70 -4.23
N PHE A 153 -20.62 -1.59 -5.55
CA PHE A 153 -19.72 -0.76 -6.35
C PHE A 153 -19.73 0.72 -5.93
N ILE A 154 -20.91 1.31 -5.70
CA ILE A 154 -21.03 2.70 -5.25
C ILE A 154 -20.39 2.89 -3.86
N LEU A 155 -20.63 1.98 -2.91
CA LEU A 155 -20.03 2.05 -1.57
C LEU A 155 -18.49 2.07 -1.63
N GLU A 156 -17.90 1.32 -2.56
CA GLU A 156 -16.46 1.28 -2.78
C GLU A 156 -15.93 2.56 -3.44
N LEU A 157 -16.66 3.10 -4.43
CA LEU A 157 -16.32 4.37 -5.07
C LEU A 157 -16.36 5.55 -4.10
N ILE A 158 -17.37 5.60 -3.22
CA ILE A 158 -17.49 6.65 -2.19
C ILE A 158 -16.65 6.35 -0.93
N SER A 159 -15.82 5.32 -0.97
CA SER A 159 -14.92 5.03 0.14
C SER A 159 -13.85 6.13 0.29
N GLU A 160 -13.05 6.08 1.37
CA GLU A 160 -11.91 6.99 1.50
C GLU A 160 -10.65 6.50 0.78
N SER A 161 -10.77 5.38 0.07
CA SER A 161 -9.70 4.82 -0.75
C SER A 161 -9.65 5.56 -2.09
N PRO A 162 -8.48 5.70 -2.72
CA PRO A 162 -8.38 6.28 -4.05
C PRO A 162 -9.20 5.46 -5.05
N VAL A 163 -9.87 6.11 -6.01
CA VAL A 163 -10.71 5.42 -7.01
C VAL A 163 -9.91 4.40 -7.83
N CYS A 164 -8.61 4.60 -7.99
CA CYS A 164 -7.73 3.65 -8.66
C CYS A 164 -7.55 2.31 -7.91
N ALA A 165 -8.00 2.18 -6.66
CA ALA A 165 -8.13 0.88 -5.99
C ALA A 165 -9.28 0.07 -6.61
N VAL A 166 -10.39 0.72 -6.95
CA VAL A 166 -11.55 0.09 -7.60
C VAL A 166 -11.33 -0.06 -9.11
N LEU A 167 -10.72 0.95 -9.73
CA LEU A 167 -10.43 1.03 -11.15
C LEU A 167 -8.91 1.09 -11.39
N PRO A 168 -8.19 -0.05 -11.25
CA PRO A 168 -6.74 -0.09 -11.42
C PRO A 168 -6.32 0.26 -12.85
N HIS A 169 -5.12 0.79 -13.04
CA HIS A 169 -4.67 1.26 -14.36
C HIS A 169 -4.73 0.20 -15.45
N VAL A 170 -4.46 -1.07 -15.10
CA VAL A 170 -4.45 -2.22 -16.02
C VAL A 170 -5.74 -2.39 -16.84
N ILE A 171 -6.87 -1.87 -16.38
CA ILE A 171 -8.16 -1.93 -17.10
C ILE A 171 -8.55 -0.64 -17.83
N HIS A 172 -7.78 0.46 -17.67
CA HIS A 172 -8.20 1.79 -18.12
C HIS A 172 -8.45 1.86 -19.62
N ARG A 173 -7.54 1.27 -20.41
CA ARG A 173 -7.63 1.25 -21.88
C ARG A 173 -8.89 0.50 -22.33
N ASP A 174 -9.10 -0.70 -21.81
CA ASP A 174 -10.20 -1.56 -22.24
C ASP A 174 -11.55 -0.99 -21.77
N LEU A 175 -11.59 -0.39 -20.57
CA LEU A 175 -12.76 0.33 -20.07
C LEU A 175 -13.06 1.58 -20.92
N GLU A 176 -12.04 2.34 -21.34
CA GLU A 176 -12.23 3.52 -22.20
C GLU A 176 -12.79 3.15 -23.58
N GLN A 177 -12.34 2.05 -24.17
CA GLN A 177 -12.89 1.53 -25.44
C GLN A 177 -14.37 1.17 -25.30
N VAL A 178 -14.73 0.53 -24.18
CA VAL A 178 -16.12 0.20 -23.84
C VAL A 178 -16.97 1.46 -23.68
N LEU A 179 -16.48 2.43 -22.91
CA LEU A 179 -17.25 3.63 -22.58
C LEU A 179 -17.41 4.59 -23.75
N SER A 180 -16.45 4.60 -24.69
CA SER A 180 -16.49 5.42 -25.90
C SER A 180 -17.55 4.94 -26.91
N ASN A 181 -18.05 3.70 -26.78
CA ASN A 181 -19.06 3.14 -27.65
C ASN A 181 -20.26 2.61 -26.82
N PRO A 182 -21.15 3.49 -26.32
CA PRO A 182 -22.21 3.11 -25.39
C PRO A 182 -23.21 2.08 -25.95
N SER A 183 -23.35 1.99 -27.28
CA SER A 183 -24.23 1.05 -27.97
C SER A 183 -23.54 -0.28 -28.31
N MET A 184 -22.25 -0.43 -28.01
CA MET A 184 -21.49 -1.63 -28.31
C MET A 184 -21.88 -2.76 -27.35
N MET A 185 -22.14 -3.94 -27.91
CA MET A 185 -22.24 -5.15 -27.12
C MET A 185 -20.87 -5.49 -26.54
N LEU A 186 -20.80 -5.64 -25.23
CA LEU A 186 -19.58 -6.01 -24.52
C LEU A 186 -19.15 -7.43 -24.90
N PRO A 187 -17.95 -7.62 -25.48
CA PRO A 187 -17.46 -8.97 -25.75
C PRO A 187 -17.27 -9.74 -24.44
N ALA A 188 -17.70 -11.00 -24.39
CA ALA A 188 -17.53 -11.85 -23.21
C ALA A 188 -16.07 -11.93 -22.69
N PRO A 189 -15.03 -11.96 -23.55
CA PRO A 189 -13.64 -11.91 -23.08
C PRO A 189 -13.29 -10.64 -22.30
N VAL A 190 -13.84 -9.48 -22.70
CA VAL A 190 -13.59 -8.19 -22.03
C VAL A 190 -14.24 -8.16 -20.66
N ILE A 191 -15.48 -8.67 -20.55
CA ILE A 191 -16.17 -8.78 -19.26
C ILE A 191 -15.38 -9.68 -18.30
N LYS A 192 -14.96 -10.85 -18.79
CA LYS A 192 -14.16 -11.79 -17.99
C LYS A 192 -12.84 -11.17 -17.52
N ASP A 193 -12.21 -10.36 -18.37
CA ASP A 193 -10.99 -9.64 -18.02
C ASP A 193 -11.22 -8.62 -16.90
N PHE A 194 -12.34 -7.89 -16.93
CA PHE A 194 -12.75 -7.02 -15.81
C PHE A 194 -13.03 -7.80 -14.53
N GLU A 195 -13.73 -8.94 -14.59
CA GLU A 195 -13.97 -9.78 -13.41
C GLU A 195 -12.69 -10.29 -12.77
N VAL A 196 -11.65 -10.54 -13.59
CA VAL A 196 -10.35 -11.00 -13.12
C VAL A 196 -9.51 -9.85 -12.55
N LYS A 197 -9.41 -8.73 -13.25
CA LYS A 197 -8.50 -7.62 -12.91
C LYS A 197 -9.10 -6.57 -11.98
N ALA A 198 -10.42 -6.42 -11.99
CA ALA A 198 -11.19 -5.48 -11.18
C ALA A 198 -12.56 -6.08 -10.79
N PRO A 199 -12.60 -7.09 -9.90
CA PRO A 199 -13.79 -7.91 -9.64
C PRO A 199 -15.06 -7.12 -9.28
N LEU A 200 -14.92 -6.01 -8.54
CA LEU A 200 -16.03 -5.13 -8.20
C LEU A 200 -16.64 -4.44 -9.42
N LEU A 201 -15.79 -3.97 -10.35
CA LEU A 201 -16.22 -3.44 -11.63
C LEU A 201 -16.87 -4.53 -12.49
N GLY A 202 -16.24 -5.70 -12.58
CA GLY A 202 -16.78 -6.82 -13.35
C GLY A 202 -18.21 -7.19 -12.90
N LYS A 203 -18.40 -7.37 -11.59
CA LYS A 203 -19.73 -7.61 -10.98
C LYS A 203 -20.73 -6.49 -11.27
N PHE A 204 -20.28 -5.23 -11.23
CA PHE A 204 -21.11 -4.07 -11.57
C PHE A 204 -21.55 -4.10 -13.04
N ILE A 205 -20.61 -4.30 -13.97
CA ILE A 205 -20.88 -4.36 -15.41
C ILE A 205 -21.81 -5.51 -15.74
N VAL A 206 -21.54 -6.72 -15.25
CA VAL A 206 -22.38 -7.91 -15.48
C VAL A 206 -23.79 -7.70 -14.93
N GLY A 207 -23.91 -7.07 -13.76
CA GLY A 207 -25.20 -6.81 -13.14
C GLY A 207 -26.01 -5.70 -13.84
N GLU A 208 -25.35 -4.65 -14.32
CA GLU A 208 -26.02 -3.52 -14.96
C GLU A 208 -26.30 -3.72 -16.45
N ALA A 209 -25.47 -4.50 -17.16
CA ALA A 209 -25.58 -4.68 -18.60
C ALA A 209 -26.85 -5.48 -18.96
N LEU A 210 -27.72 -4.86 -19.77
CA LEU A 210 -28.90 -5.51 -20.34
C LEU A 210 -28.59 -5.89 -21.78
N ALA A 211 -28.78 -7.16 -22.14
CA ALA A 211 -28.38 -7.69 -23.45
C ALA A 211 -26.92 -7.35 -23.82
N MET A 212 -26.01 -7.38 -22.84
CA MET A 212 -24.59 -7.03 -22.98
C MET A 212 -24.31 -5.57 -23.34
N VAL A 213 -25.28 -4.67 -23.18
CA VAL A 213 -25.10 -3.22 -23.40
C VAL A 213 -25.22 -2.49 -22.06
N LEU A 214 -24.28 -1.57 -21.80
CA LEU A 214 -24.30 -0.77 -20.57
C LEU A 214 -25.36 0.33 -20.66
N PRO A 215 -26.29 0.44 -19.70
CA PRO A 215 -27.24 1.54 -19.65
C PRO A 215 -26.54 2.91 -19.54
N THR A 216 -27.15 3.97 -20.09
CA THR A 216 -26.62 5.35 -20.03
C THR A 216 -26.25 5.81 -18.61
N PRO A 217 -27.03 5.53 -17.54
CA PRO A 217 -26.63 5.83 -16.17
C PRO A 217 -25.30 5.17 -15.75
N ALA A 218 -25.12 3.89 -16.07
CA ALA A 218 -23.93 3.12 -15.73
C ALA A 218 -22.71 3.63 -16.51
N ASN A 219 -22.88 3.89 -17.81
CA ASN A 219 -21.82 4.46 -18.64
C ASN A 219 -21.36 5.82 -18.07
N ARG A 220 -22.28 6.74 -17.76
CA ARG A 220 -21.93 8.06 -17.17
C ARG A 220 -21.21 7.95 -15.83
N LEU A 221 -21.65 7.03 -14.96
CA LEU A 221 -20.97 6.75 -13.69
C LEU A 221 -19.53 6.29 -13.91
N LEU A 222 -19.34 5.33 -14.82
CA LEU A 222 -18.03 4.77 -15.11
C LEU A 222 -17.09 5.76 -15.82
N VAL A 223 -17.60 6.61 -16.73
CA VAL A 223 -16.81 7.68 -17.35
C VAL A 223 -16.26 8.63 -16.29
N HIS A 224 -17.12 9.07 -15.35
CA HIS A 224 -16.68 9.95 -14.28
C HIS A 224 -15.69 9.24 -13.33
N ALA A 225 -15.99 8.01 -12.91
CA ALA A 225 -15.10 7.24 -12.04
C ALA A 225 -13.74 6.99 -12.70
N LEU A 226 -13.69 6.65 -13.99
CA LEU A 226 -12.45 6.46 -14.75
C LEU A 226 -11.65 7.76 -14.85
N ALA A 227 -12.31 8.90 -15.07
CA ALA A 227 -11.64 10.20 -15.08
C ALA A 227 -10.96 10.51 -13.74
N VAL A 228 -11.61 10.22 -12.61
CA VAL A 228 -11.02 10.35 -11.27
C VAL A 228 -9.88 9.33 -11.07
N ALA A 229 -10.06 8.07 -11.49
CA ALA A 229 -9.03 7.04 -11.39
C ALA A 229 -7.74 7.42 -12.15
N LYS A 230 -7.87 8.00 -13.36
CA LYS A 230 -6.73 8.47 -14.17
C LYS A 230 -5.98 9.60 -13.46
N LYS A 231 -6.69 10.53 -12.81
CA LYS A 231 -6.07 11.62 -12.03
C LYS A 231 -5.23 11.14 -10.86
N CYS A 232 -5.44 9.93 -10.34
CA CYS A 232 -4.60 9.37 -9.29
C CYS A 232 -3.11 9.30 -9.68
N PHE A 233 -2.84 9.09 -10.96
CA PHE A 233 -1.50 8.84 -11.48
C PHE A 233 -0.84 10.08 -12.08
N ILE A 234 -1.41 11.26 -11.82
CA ILE A 234 -0.91 12.55 -12.30
C ILE A 234 -0.41 13.35 -11.09
N PRO A 235 0.87 13.78 -11.07
CA PRO A 235 1.37 14.71 -10.06
C PRO A 235 0.61 16.04 -10.11
N ALA A 236 0.24 16.59 -8.95
CA ALA A 236 -0.40 17.89 -8.88
C ALA A 236 0.58 19.03 -9.11
N ASN A 237 0.08 20.23 -9.41
CA ASN A 237 0.95 21.39 -9.48
C ASN A 237 1.47 21.77 -8.08
N ILE A 238 2.75 22.14 -7.98
CA ILE A 238 3.38 22.58 -6.72
C ILE A 238 2.59 23.72 -6.06
N SER A 239 1.99 24.62 -6.84
CA SER A 239 1.19 25.72 -6.30
C SER A 239 -0.04 25.25 -5.51
N GLU A 240 -0.61 24.09 -5.84
CA GLU A 240 -1.82 23.59 -5.20
C GLU A 240 -1.59 23.10 -3.76
N TYR A 241 -0.35 22.75 -3.42
CA TYR A 241 0.02 22.39 -2.04
C TYR A 241 0.01 23.61 -1.09
N LYS A 242 0.17 24.83 -1.62
CA LYS A 242 0.21 26.07 -0.82
C LYS A 242 -1.17 26.49 -0.30
N CYS A 243 -2.27 26.00 -0.90
CA CYS A 243 -3.63 26.39 -0.55
C CYS A 243 -4.28 25.53 0.56
N SER A 244 -3.61 24.46 0.99
CA SER A 244 -4.10 23.48 1.98
C SER A 244 -3.41 23.60 3.35
N ALA A 245 -3.28 24.83 3.86
CA ALA A 245 -2.55 25.15 5.09
C ALA A 245 -3.13 24.55 6.37
N GLN A 246 -2.62 23.37 6.74
CA GLN A 246 -2.34 23.01 8.12
C GLN A 246 -0.88 22.58 8.21
N THR A 247 -0.02 23.54 8.49
CA THR A 247 1.39 23.34 8.84
C THR A 247 1.47 22.36 10.01
N ARG A 248 2.05 21.18 9.79
CA ARG A 248 2.57 20.40 10.92
C ARG A 248 3.75 21.19 11.47
N VAL A 249 3.59 21.70 12.69
CA VAL A 249 4.70 22.19 13.51
C VAL A 249 5.77 21.10 13.51
N ASN A 250 6.98 21.49 13.12
CA ASN A 250 8.17 20.68 13.00
C ASN A 250 8.25 19.65 14.14
N ARG A 251 8.17 18.35 13.81
CA ARG A 251 8.90 17.38 14.63
C ARG A 251 10.39 17.67 14.42
N PRO A 252 11.23 17.62 15.47
CA PRO A 252 12.68 17.75 15.31
C PRO A 252 13.12 16.80 14.20
N GLY A 253 13.79 17.35 13.18
CA GLY A 253 14.30 16.57 12.08
C GLY A 253 15.20 15.47 12.64
N GLU A 254 14.89 14.22 12.30
CA GLU A 254 15.93 13.21 12.32
C GLU A 254 17.07 13.74 11.43
N PRO A 255 18.32 13.70 11.90
CA PRO A 255 19.44 14.24 11.14
C PRO A 255 19.44 13.62 9.75
N LEU A 256 19.36 14.47 8.73
CA LEU A 256 19.56 14.10 7.34
C LEU A 256 20.97 13.48 7.26
N GLY A 257 21.03 12.16 7.01
CA GLY A 257 22.30 11.47 6.86
C GLY A 257 23.12 12.12 5.75
N GLU A 258 24.42 12.30 5.97
CA GLU A 258 25.34 12.78 4.94
C GLU A 258 25.29 11.85 3.72
N MET A 259 25.05 12.43 2.55
CA MET A 259 25.09 11.72 1.28
C MET A 259 26.57 11.42 0.94
N ARG A 260 26.97 10.14 0.99
CA ARG A 260 28.29 9.68 0.54
C ARG A 260 28.17 8.75 -0.65
N SER A 261 29.25 8.67 -1.44
CA SER A 261 29.36 7.96 -2.71
C SER A 261 28.71 6.56 -2.71
N PRO A 262 28.16 6.10 -3.85
CA PRO A 262 27.48 4.81 -3.93
C PRO A 262 28.43 3.67 -3.52
N ILE A 263 28.15 3.06 -2.37
CA ILE A 263 28.76 1.81 -1.94
C ILE A 263 28.32 0.73 -2.93
N SER A 264 29.23 -0.17 -3.32
CA SER A 264 28.91 -1.26 -4.23
C SER A 264 27.71 -2.05 -3.69
N ALA A 265 26.65 -2.08 -4.47
CA ALA A 265 25.38 -2.61 -4.03
C ALA A 265 25.44 -4.09 -3.65
N GLY A 266 24.78 -4.45 -2.56
CA GLY A 266 24.69 -5.84 -2.08
C GLY A 266 25.94 -6.35 -1.34
N SER A 267 26.90 -5.47 -1.01
CA SER A 267 28.03 -5.84 -0.17
C SER A 267 27.59 -6.05 1.28
N MET A 268 28.27 -6.95 1.99
CA MET A 268 28.06 -7.13 3.43
C MET A 268 28.24 -5.82 4.22
N GLU A 269 29.06 -4.92 3.72
CA GLU A 269 29.30 -3.58 4.28
C GLU A 269 28.04 -2.69 4.21
N GLU A 270 27.33 -2.66 3.08
CA GLU A 270 26.04 -1.96 2.95
C GLU A 270 25.03 -2.49 3.98
N THR A 271 24.96 -3.81 4.16
CA THR A 271 24.03 -4.43 5.11
C THR A 271 24.36 -4.10 6.56
N VAL A 272 25.64 -4.09 6.93
CA VAL A 272 26.07 -3.72 8.28
C VAL A 272 25.73 -2.26 8.57
N GLN A 273 25.89 -1.36 7.61
CA GLN A 273 25.64 0.07 7.79
C GLN A 273 24.15 0.44 7.75
N THR A 274 23.38 -0.17 6.84
CA THR A 274 22.00 0.24 6.53
C THR A 274 20.95 -0.70 7.07
N GLY A 275 21.35 -1.90 7.51
CA GLY A 275 20.43 -2.98 7.87
C GLY A 275 19.69 -3.58 6.68
N THR A 276 20.10 -3.25 5.45
CA THR A 276 19.41 -3.64 4.22
C THR A 276 20.22 -4.69 3.46
N TYR A 277 19.59 -5.81 3.08
CA TYR A 277 20.24 -6.88 2.33
C TYR A 277 19.36 -7.33 1.17
N PHE A 278 19.81 -7.02 -0.05
CA PHE A 278 19.14 -7.33 -1.31
C PHE A 278 20.20 -7.65 -2.38
N PRO A 279 20.85 -8.83 -2.30
CA PRO A 279 22.06 -9.13 -3.06
C PRO A 279 21.85 -9.14 -4.59
N ASN A 280 20.63 -9.46 -5.04
CA ASN A 280 20.26 -9.49 -6.46
C ASN A 280 19.47 -8.24 -6.89
N ARG A 281 19.35 -7.24 -6.01
CA ARG A 281 18.56 -6.01 -6.24
C ARG A 281 19.32 -4.80 -5.71
N PRO A 282 20.30 -4.31 -6.50
CA PRO A 282 21.08 -3.15 -6.12
C PRO A 282 20.20 -1.90 -6.09
N VAL A 283 20.73 -0.83 -5.48
CA VAL A 283 20.04 0.46 -5.53
C VAL A 283 20.14 1.06 -6.92
N VAL A 284 18.99 1.31 -7.52
CA VAL A 284 18.81 1.84 -8.87
C VAL A 284 18.41 3.31 -8.89
N ARG A 285 18.04 3.89 -7.74
CA ARG A 285 17.70 5.32 -7.58
C ARG A 285 17.76 5.79 -6.12
N SER A 286 17.94 7.09 -5.93
CA SER A 286 17.81 7.77 -4.64
C SER A 286 16.35 8.16 -4.33
N ILE A 287 16.06 8.46 -3.06
CA ILE A 287 14.75 8.97 -2.66
C ILE A 287 14.80 10.49 -2.70
N GLY A 288 13.94 11.11 -3.52
CA GLY A 288 13.84 12.57 -3.57
C GLY A 288 13.09 13.18 -2.38
N ARG A 289 13.12 14.50 -2.26
CA ARG A 289 12.22 15.24 -1.35
C ARG A 289 10.81 15.24 -1.91
N TYR A 290 9.80 15.10 -1.06
CA TYR A 290 8.40 15.18 -1.49
C TYR A 290 7.64 16.26 -0.74
N MET A 291 6.73 16.94 -1.45
CA MET A 291 5.81 17.90 -0.85
C MET A 291 4.95 17.25 0.26
N ALA A 292 4.65 15.95 0.13
CA ALA A 292 3.89 15.20 1.12
C ALA A 292 4.60 14.98 2.47
N ASP A 293 5.92 15.22 2.56
CA ASP A 293 6.66 15.11 3.82
C ASP A 293 6.43 16.35 4.71
N SER A 294 6.30 17.53 4.09
CA SER A 294 6.02 18.79 4.78
C SER A 294 4.51 19.06 4.94
N TRP A 295 3.66 18.43 4.13
CA TRP A 295 2.23 18.68 4.09
C TRP A 295 1.41 17.39 4.20
N SER A 296 0.66 17.27 5.29
CA SER A 296 -0.27 16.14 5.47
C SER A 296 -1.59 16.42 4.78
N GLN A 297 -2.03 15.52 3.90
CA GLN A 297 -3.33 15.61 3.24
C GLN A 297 -4.51 15.12 4.13
N GLY A 298 -4.26 14.80 5.40
CA GLY A 298 -5.31 14.56 6.42
C GLY A 298 -6.13 13.26 6.25
N CYS A 299 -5.88 12.47 5.20
CA CYS A 299 -6.63 11.26 4.90
C CYS A 299 -6.16 10.07 5.77
N ARG A 300 -6.95 9.68 6.76
CA ARG A 300 -6.76 8.45 7.54
C ARG A 300 -8.11 7.80 7.81
N SER A 301 -8.43 6.77 7.03
CA SER A 301 -9.71 6.04 7.11
C SER A 301 -9.55 4.66 7.73
N CYS A 302 -8.35 4.08 7.62
CA CYS A 302 -8.03 2.76 8.13
C CYS A 302 -7.83 2.81 9.66
N THR A 303 -8.49 1.87 10.36
CA THR A 303 -8.35 1.68 11.82
C THR A 303 -7.06 0.98 12.22
N LYS A 304 -6.30 0.43 11.25
CA LYS A 304 -4.99 -0.17 11.52
C LYS A 304 -3.99 0.93 11.81
N HIS A 305 -3.45 0.91 13.02
CA HIS A 305 -2.43 1.84 13.49
C HIS A 305 -1.18 1.05 13.90
N PRO A 306 0.02 1.64 13.75
CA PRO A 306 1.24 0.98 14.18
C PRO A 306 1.19 0.70 15.68
N TYR A 307 1.63 -0.50 16.08
CA TYR A 307 1.87 -0.84 17.47
C TYR A 307 3.08 -0.02 17.96
N ASP A 308 2.91 0.77 19.03
CA ASP A 308 3.99 1.55 19.65
C ASP A 308 4.27 0.99 21.04
N THR A 309 5.32 0.18 21.16
CA THR A 309 5.86 -0.21 22.47
C THR A 309 7.18 0.53 22.70
N ARG A 310 7.22 1.37 23.73
CA ARG A 310 8.26 2.39 23.95
C ARG A 310 9.71 1.87 24.05
N ASN A 311 9.91 0.57 24.27
CA ASN A 311 11.22 0.00 24.63
C ASN A 311 11.69 -1.19 23.75
N LEU A 312 10.88 -1.68 22.80
CA LEU A 312 11.25 -2.77 21.88
C LEU A 312 10.78 -2.37 20.47
N THR A 313 11.72 -2.03 19.58
CA THR A 313 11.40 -1.10 18.47
C THR A 313 12.13 -1.32 17.12
N PRO A 314 12.90 -2.40 16.91
CA PRO A 314 13.30 -2.82 15.57
C PRO A 314 12.88 -4.26 15.21
N GLY A 315 12.57 -4.46 13.93
CA GLY A 315 12.21 -5.73 13.32
C GLY A 315 12.84 -5.91 11.94
N LEU A 316 12.41 -6.92 11.19
CA LEU A 316 12.75 -7.06 9.78
C LEU A 316 11.50 -6.86 8.94
N LEU A 317 11.60 -6.04 7.89
CA LEU A 317 10.67 -6.08 6.78
C LEU A 317 11.24 -7.04 5.74
N VAL A 318 10.57 -8.15 5.49
CA VAL A 318 11.09 -9.21 4.60
C VAL A 318 10.25 -9.25 3.33
N VAL A 319 10.92 -9.21 2.18
CA VAL A 319 10.27 -9.22 0.87
C VAL A 319 10.43 -10.60 0.25
N HIS A 320 9.34 -11.23 -0.16
CA HIS A 320 9.35 -12.52 -0.85
C HIS A 320 8.68 -12.40 -2.22
N CYS A 321 9.10 -13.26 -3.16
CA CYS A 321 8.38 -13.46 -4.41
C CYS A 321 7.09 -14.25 -4.15
N LEU A 322 5.96 -13.77 -4.66
CA LEU A 322 4.67 -14.44 -4.50
C LEU A 322 4.58 -15.76 -5.29
N ASN A 323 5.30 -15.85 -6.41
CA ASN A 323 5.29 -17.00 -7.32
C ASN A 323 6.16 -18.16 -6.83
N CYS A 324 7.47 -17.93 -6.63
CA CYS A 324 8.44 -18.98 -6.26
C CYS A 324 8.81 -19.00 -4.76
N TRP A 325 8.25 -18.07 -3.97
CA TRP A 325 8.47 -17.97 -2.52
C TRP A 325 9.90 -17.70 -2.06
N ALA A 326 10.80 -17.38 -3.01
CA ALA A 326 12.15 -16.94 -2.71
C ALA A 326 12.13 -15.67 -1.85
N CYS A 327 13.00 -15.62 -0.84
CA CYS A 327 13.26 -14.39 -0.11
C CYS A 327 14.05 -13.47 -1.04
N LEU A 328 13.56 -12.28 -1.35
CA LEU A 328 14.23 -11.35 -2.27
C LEU A 328 15.21 -10.44 -1.52
N GLY A 329 14.99 -10.29 -0.22
CA GLY A 329 15.82 -9.50 0.67
C GLY A 329 15.05 -9.07 1.90
N PHE A 330 15.73 -8.35 2.79
CA PHE A 330 15.13 -7.80 4.00
C PHE A 330 15.73 -6.44 4.35
N HIS A 331 15.01 -5.70 5.18
CA HIS A 331 15.44 -4.45 5.76
C HIS A 331 15.18 -4.45 7.26
N MET A 332 16.20 -4.18 8.06
CA MET A 332 16.06 -3.98 9.49
C MET A 332 15.40 -2.64 9.75
N MET A 333 14.16 -2.69 10.23
CA MET A 333 13.34 -1.52 10.47
C MET A 333 13.80 -0.83 11.76
N PRO A 334 14.23 0.44 11.73
CA PRO A 334 14.63 1.17 12.95
C PRO A 334 13.44 1.59 13.82
N HIS A 335 12.25 1.56 13.24
CA HIS A 335 10.97 1.89 13.86
C HIS A 335 9.95 0.81 13.52
N HIS A 336 8.71 0.97 14.00
CA HIS A 336 7.59 0.14 13.58
C HIS A 336 7.44 0.14 12.06
N GLU A 337 6.89 -0.96 11.57
CA GLU A 337 6.57 -1.15 10.18
C GLU A 337 5.69 -0.01 9.65
N SER A 338 6.06 0.56 8.50
CA SER A 338 5.36 1.71 7.94
C SER A 338 5.33 1.67 6.41
N PRO A 339 4.32 2.32 5.79
CA PRO A 339 4.30 2.56 4.36
C PRO A 339 5.57 3.20 3.80
N ARG A 340 6.27 4.00 4.61
CA ARG A 340 7.55 4.63 4.21
C ARG A 340 8.64 3.58 4.03
N THR A 341 8.78 2.66 4.96
CA THR A 341 9.79 1.60 4.88
C THR A 341 9.61 0.77 3.61
N LEU A 342 8.38 0.39 3.30
CA LEU A 342 8.05 -0.33 2.07
C LEU A 342 8.38 0.51 0.82
N PHE A 343 7.99 1.78 0.82
CA PHE A 343 8.29 2.70 -0.28
C PHE A 343 9.79 2.86 -0.52
N ASP A 344 10.56 3.12 0.54
CA ASP A 344 12.01 3.33 0.47
C ASP A 344 12.70 2.10 -0.15
N ILE A 345 12.32 0.88 0.25
CA ILE A 345 12.85 -0.35 -0.32
C ILE A 345 12.47 -0.51 -1.78
N LEU A 346 11.16 -0.46 -2.09
CA LEU A 346 10.69 -0.75 -3.44
C LEU A 346 11.17 0.31 -4.43
N TYR A 347 11.03 1.59 -4.10
CA TYR A 347 11.43 2.66 -5.00
C TYR A 347 12.94 2.61 -5.30
N THR A 348 13.78 2.41 -4.28
CA THR A 348 15.24 2.40 -4.47
C THR A 348 15.76 1.18 -5.21
N ARG A 349 15.08 0.03 -5.16
CA ARG A 349 15.59 -1.26 -5.67
C ARG A 349 14.86 -1.81 -6.89
N TRP A 350 13.65 -1.33 -7.16
CA TRP A 350 12.87 -1.72 -8.34
C TRP A 350 12.88 -0.61 -9.39
N ALA A 351 13.49 -0.90 -10.54
CA ALA A 351 13.47 0.01 -11.68
C ALA A 351 12.03 0.29 -12.17
N VAL A 352 11.18 -0.73 -12.14
CA VAL A 352 9.74 -0.65 -12.41
C VAL A 352 9.01 -1.18 -11.18
N ALA A 353 7.97 -0.49 -10.72
CA ALA A 353 7.19 -0.93 -9.57
C ALA A 353 6.71 -2.38 -9.75
N PRO A 354 6.63 -3.18 -8.67
CA PRO A 354 6.03 -4.50 -8.75
C PRO A 354 4.63 -4.42 -9.35
N ARG A 355 4.25 -5.43 -10.14
CA ARG A 355 2.88 -5.60 -10.64
C ARG A 355 1.91 -5.78 -9.47
N PHE A 356 2.26 -6.64 -8.51
CA PHE A 356 1.45 -6.90 -7.33
C PHE A 356 2.26 -6.75 -6.04
N VAL A 357 1.69 -6.04 -5.06
CA VAL A 357 2.23 -5.92 -3.70
C VAL A 357 1.19 -6.42 -2.70
N VAL A 358 1.45 -7.58 -2.10
CA VAL A 358 0.66 -8.08 -0.96
C VAL A 358 1.32 -7.60 0.33
N TYR A 359 0.59 -6.80 1.10
CA TYR A 359 1.10 -6.14 2.30
C TYR A 359 -0.05 -5.82 3.24
N ASP A 360 0.16 -6.06 4.54
CA ASP A 360 -0.86 -5.98 5.58
C ASP A 360 -1.47 -4.56 5.75
N ASN A 361 -0.77 -3.53 5.26
CA ASN A 361 -1.14 -2.12 5.34
C ASN A 361 -1.15 -1.47 3.94
N SER A 362 -1.43 -2.29 2.92
CA SER A 362 -1.51 -1.91 1.49
C SER A 362 -2.39 -0.70 1.20
N CYS A 363 -3.51 -0.53 1.92
CA CYS A 363 -4.40 0.61 1.76
C CYS A 363 -3.71 1.96 2.03
N ASN A 364 -2.93 2.05 3.12
CA ASN A 364 -2.15 3.24 3.42
C ASN A 364 -0.91 3.34 2.52
N SER A 365 -0.31 2.20 2.14
CA SER A 365 0.82 2.17 1.20
C SER A 365 0.48 2.73 -0.17
N GLN A 366 -0.64 2.34 -0.78
CA GLN A 366 -1.03 2.90 -2.07
C GLN A 366 -1.16 4.43 -1.99
N ILE A 367 -1.81 4.96 -0.95
CA ILE A 367 -1.93 6.41 -0.75
C ILE A 367 -0.54 7.05 -0.56
N PHE A 368 0.34 6.40 0.22
CA PHE A 368 1.69 6.89 0.47
C PHE A 368 2.52 7.00 -0.81
N PHE A 369 2.40 6.00 -1.70
CA PHE A 369 3.10 5.96 -2.98
C PHE A 369 2.52 7.00 -3.93
N LEU A 370 1.20 7.11 -4.05
CA LEU A 370 0.53 8.12 -4.90
C LEU A 370 0.87 9.56 -4.49
N ASN A 371 1.05 9.82 -3.19
CA ASN A 371 1.47 11.12 -2.69
C ASN A 371 2.93 11.50 -3.04
N ARG A 372 3.70 10.58 -3.64
CA ARG A 372 5.13 10.75 -3.93
C ARG A 372 5.45 10.48 -5.38
N GLU A 373 5.17 9.27 -5.84
CA GLU A 373 5.55 8.73 -7.14
C GLU A 373 4.33 8.13 -7.86
N PRO A 374 3.31 8.94 -8.17
CA PRO A 374 2.05 8.46 -8.73
C PRO A 374 2.21 7.82 -10.11
N GLU A 375 3.18 8.29 -10.91
CA GLU A 375 3.45 7.70 -12.23
C GLU A 375 4.16 6.36 -12.14
N TRP A 376 5.16 6.24 -11.26
CA TRP A 376 5.93 5.01 -11.09
C TRP A 376 5.08 3.86 -10.54
N VAL A 377 4.13 4.15 -9.64
CA VAL A 377 3.24 3.14 -9.03
C VAL A 377 2.00 2.84 -9.88
N ARG A 378 1.88 3.42 -11.08
CA ARG A 378 0.66 3.36 -11.90
C ARG A 378 0.19 1.95 -12.20
N ASP A 379 1.12 1.07 -12.57
CA ASP A 379 0.86 -0.32 -12.94
C ASP A 379 0.95 -1.31 -11.76
N CYS A 380 1.07 -0.80 -10.53
CA CYS A 380 1.16 -1.59 -9.31
C CYS A 380 -0.21 -1.69 -8.62
N GLN A 381 -0.68 -2.92 -8.40
CA GLN A 381 -1.85 -3.19 -7.57
C GLN A 381 -1.46 -3.62 -6.16
N PHE A 382 -2.18 -3.08 -5.17
CA PHE A 382 -1.94 -3.35 -3.76
C PHE A 382 -3.02 -4.26 -3.21
N PHE A 383 -2.61 -5.28 -2.46
CA PHE A 383 -3.51 -6.23 -1.82
C PHE A 383 -3.12 -6.43 -0.36
N ILE A 384 -4.10 -6.80 0.43
CA ILE A 384 -3.99 -7.23 1.82
C ILE A 384 -4.37 -8.71 1.81
N ASP A 385 -3.60 -9.54 2.51
CA ASP A 385 -3.93 -10.96 2.60
C ASP A 385 -5.26 -11.20 3.32
N LYS A 386 -5.81 -12.39 3.10
CA LYS A 386 -7.14 -12.81 3.59
C LYS A 386 -7.27 -12.74 5.11
N MET A 387 -6.19 -12.93 5.87
CA MET A 387 -6.26 -12.98 7.33
C MET A 387 -6.24 -11.57 7.90
N HIS A 388 -5.35 -10.71 7.40
CA HIS A 388 -5.26 -9.34 7.86
C HIS A 388 -6.44 -8.49 7.43
N PHE A 389 -7.01 -8.72 6.24
CA PHE A 389 -8.10 -7.89 5.71
C PHE A 389 -9.31 -7.80 6.65
N LYS A 390 -9.58 -8.82 7.46
CA LYS A 390 -10.65 -8.80 8.48
C LYS A 390 -10.52 -7.65 9.48
N GLY A 391 -9.30 -7.19 9.75
CA GLY A 391 -9.02 -6.04 10.62
C GLY A 391 -9.18 -4.67 9.93
N HIS A 392 -9.42 -4.63 8.62
CA HIS A 392 -9.52 -3.40 7.84
C HIS A 392 -10.97 -2.95 7.70
N VAL A 393 -11.46 -2.25 8.73
CA VAL A 393 -12.78 -1.61 8.67
C VAL A 393 -12.69 -0.32 7.84
N GLY A 394 -13.64 -0.12 6.92
CA GLY A 394 -13.75 1.10 6.12
C GLY A 394 -12.82 1.22 4.91
N CYS A 395 -11.89 0.27 4.76
CA CYS A 395 -11.03 0.14 3.58
C CYS A 395 -11.81 -0.44 2.39
N CYS A 396 -11.36 -0.13 1.18
CA CYS A 396 -11.97 -0.66 -0.03
C CYS A 396 -11.81 -2.17 -0.14
N GLN A 397 -12.86 -2.88 -0.55
CA GLN A 397 -12.85 -4.32 -0.78
C GLN A 397 -11.91 -4.74 -1.91
N SER A 398 -11.51 -3.82 -2.81
CA SER A 398 -10.48 -4.08 -3.81
C SER A 398 -9.11 -4.44 -3.21
N TYR A 399 -8.84 -4.05 -1.97
CA TYR A 399 -7.60 -4.45 -1.30
C TYR A 399 -7.67 -5.90 -0.79
N ASN A 400 -8.85 -6.50 -0.65
CA ASN A 400 -8.95 -7.88 -0.21
C ASN A 400 -8.52 -8.83 -1.33
N ILE A 401 -7.39 -9.51 -1.15
CA ILE A 401 -6.87 -10.45 -2.15
C ILE A 401 -7.86 -11.57 -2.48
N GLU A 402 -8.75 -11.92 -1.53
CA GLU A 402 -9.76 -12.97 -1.70
C GLU A 402 -10.80 -12.62 -2.78
N GLN A 403 -10.97 -11.35 -3.12
CA GLN A 403 -11.88 -10.94 -4.20
C GLN A 403 -11.39 -11.37 -5.59
N TYR A 404 -10.13 -11.78 -5.74
CA TYR A 404 -9.49 -12.01 -7.03
C TYR A 404 -9.18 -13.51 -7.22
N PRO A 405 -9.95 -14.21 -8.07
CA PRO A 405 -9.77 -15.65 -8.30
C PRO A 405 -8.36 -16.04 -8.76
N THR A 406 -7.69 -15.18 -9.54
CA THR A 406 -6.32 -15.39 -10.00
C THR A 406 -5.31 -15.54 -8.87
N PHE A 407 -5.61 -15.03 -7.67
CA PHE A 407 -4.71 -15.15 -6.52
C PHE A 407 -4.99 -16.38 -5.65
N SER A 408 -6.02 -17.18 -5.97
CA SER A 408 -6.34 -18.42 -5.24
C SER A 408 -5.20 -19.45 -5.26
N GLN A 409 -4.37 -19.43 -6.31
CA GLN A 409 -3.19 -20.28 -6.45
C GLN A 409 -2.00 -19.82 -5.60
N PHE A 410 -2.00 -18.58 -5.11
CA PHE A 410 -0.89 -18.03 -4.34
C PHE A 410 -1.08 -18.27 -2.84
N ASN A 411 0.03 -18.57 -2.17
CA ASN A 411 0.06 -18.62 -0.72
C ASN A 411 0.08 -17.21 -0.14
N SER A 412 -1.10 -16.61 0.05
CA SER A 412 -1.25 -15.30 0.69
C SER A 412 -0.80 -15.27 2.16
N GLN A 413 -0.52 -16.43 2.78
CA GLN A 413 -0.01 -16.54 4.16
C GLN A 413 1.50 -16.80 4.21
N LEU A 414 2.20 -16.70 3.06
CA LEU A 414 3.64 -16.96 2.98
C LEU A 414 4.42 -16.14 4.02
N ALA A 415 4.11 -14.85 4.09
CA ALA A 415 4.70 -13.92 5.06
C ALA A 415 4.59 -14.44 6.50
N GLU A 416 3.38 -14.71 6.97
CA GLU A 416 3.12 -15.24 8.32
C GLU A 416 3.86 -16.55 8.58
N GLN A 417 3.86 -17.48 7.61
CA GLN A 417 4.58 -18.75 7.74
C GLN A 417 6.09 -18.54 7.91
N ARG A 418 6.69 -17.60 7.16
CA ARG A 418 8.12 -17.26 7.28
C ARG A 418 8.40 -16.52 8.58
N ASN A 419 7.55 -15.58 8.95
CA ASN A 419 7.63 -14.82 10.19
C ASN A 419 7.53 -15.73 11.42
N SER A 420 6.69 -16.77 11.39
CA SER A 420 6.62 -17.75 12.48
C SER A 420 7.97 -18.43 12.77
N ARG A 421 8.79 -18.67 11.73
CA ARG A 421 10.14 -19.23 11.88
C ARG A 421 11.12 -18.20 12.40
N LEU A 422 11.05 -16.97 11.89
CA LEU A 422 11.88 -15.85 12.37
C LEU A 422 11.55 -15.47 13.82
N ALA A 423 10.31 -15.66 14.26
CA ALA A 423 9.89 -15.41 15.63
C ALA A 423 10.66 -16.26 16.66
N LEU A 424 11.15 -17.44 16.26
CA LEU A 424 12.02 -18.28 17.10
C LEU A 424 13.33 -17.58 17.45
N LEU A 425 13.78 -16.65 16.61
CA LEU A 425 15.01 -15.88 16.82
C LEU A 425 14.81 -14.69 17.75
N LYS A 426 13.57 -14.25 18.02
CA LYS A 426 13.25 -13.07 18.88
C LYS A 426 14.02 -13.09 20.20
N LYS A 427 14.01 -14.24 20.89
CA LYS A 427 14.69 -14.39 22.19
C LYS A 427 16.20 -14.24 22.05
N GLN A 428 16.79 -14.75 20.97
CA GLN A 428 18.23 -14.65 20.73
C GLN A 428 18.61 -13.20 20.37
N CYS A 429 17.85 -12.57 19.47
CA CYS A 429 18.05 -11.20 19.03
C CYS A 429 17.96 -10.17 20.17
N ALA A 430 17.12 -10.40 21.19
CA ALA A 430 17.01 -9.52 22.34
C ALA A 430 18.30 -9.37 23.16
N TYR A 431 19.21 -10.36 23.09
CA TYR A 431 20.50 -10.34 23.78
C TYR A 431 21.65 -9.89 22.87
N VAL A 432 21.46 -9.78 21.55
CA VAL A 432 22.51 -9.38 20.60
C VAL A 432 22.73 -7.85 20.67
N VAL A 433 23.98 -7.44 20.91
CA VAL A 433 24.44 -6.05 20.75
C VAL A 433 25.04 -5.94 19.35
N VAL A 434 24.49 -5.09 18.49
CA VAL A 434 25.18 -4.68 17.26
C VAL A 434 26.17 -3.59 17.66
N VAL A 435 27.38 -3.98 18.06
CA VAL A 435 28.47 -3.01 18.29
C VAL A 435 29.11 -2.74 16.93
N HIS A 436 29.00 -1.51 16.42
CA HIS A 436 29.91 -1.04 15.39
C HIS A 436 31.29 -0.92 16.04
N SER A 437 32.23 -1.81 15.69
CA SER A 437 33.63 -1.66 16.06
C SER A 437 34.25 -0.57 15.17
N SER A 438 33.95 0.69 15.48
CA SER A 438 34.66 1.86 14.95
C SER A 438 36.00 2.04 15.69
N THR A 439 36.85 1.01 15.67
CA THR A 439 38.27 1.11 16.06
C THR A 439 38.98 -0.16 15.60
N ILE A 440 39.54 -0.12 14.39
CA ILE A 440 40.88 -0.62 14.09
C ILE A 440 41.58 0.48 13.28
#